data_AF-A0A1Y2JNC6-F1
#
_entry.id   AF-A0A1Y2JNC6-F1
#
_cell.length_a   1.000
_cell.length_b   1.000
_cell.length_c   1.000
_cell.angle_alpha   90.00
_cell.angle_beta   90.00
_cell.angle_gamma   90.00
#
_symmetry.space_group_name_H-M   'P 1'
#
loop_
_entity.id
_entity.type
_entity.pdbx_description
1 polymer ?
#
loop_
_entity_poly.entity_id
_entity_poly.type
_entity_poly.pdbx_seq_one_letter_code
_entity_poly.pdbx_strand_id
1 'polypeptide(L)'
;MACERVGLGMNDDDDDDLGQLIRVNKREWNSFWFWRDKPVGERGIAREVLEAAKLEVTDLRSLDEDPPDCEAMLNGQFSGIEVTELVHRPTLERSIKAVRQRARGEEPRKPEAYFNWDRDDLVVALQKLLDVKNSKPPVRSYERYVLVIHTAEFFLDSNTVERFLQGARFSSGLITRAFLGLEYESDKGYPVFELDLVRV
;
A
#
# COMPACT_ATOMS: atom_id res chain seq x y z
N MET A 1 -13.82 7.66 57.02
CA MET A 1 -14.38 8.36 55.86
C MET A 1 -13.47 8.13 54.68
N ALA A 2 -13.84 7.20 53.81
CA ALA A 2 -13.19 6.98 52.53
C ALA A 2 -13.81 7.94 51.52
N CYS A 3 -12.99 8.57 50.68
CA CYS A 3 -13.46 9.28 49.51
C CYS A 3 -12.65 8.78 48.31
N GLU A 4 -13.37 8.14 47.40
CA GLU A 4 -12.90 7.39 46.24
C GLU A 4 -12.14 8.26 45.23
N ARG A 5 -11.09 7.69 44.66
CA ARG A 5 -10.50 8.16 43.40
C ARG A 5 -11.42 7.74 42.27
N VAL A 6 -12.03 8.72 41.60
CA VAL A 6 -12.73 8.51 40.33
C VAL A 6 -11.69 8.13 39.28
N GLY A 7 -11.76 6.88 38.81
CA GLY A 7 -11.01 6.42 37.66
C GLY A 7 -11.46 7.15 36.41
N LEU A 8 -10.52 7.74 35.68
CA LEU A 8 -10.73 8.18 34.31
C LEU A 8 -10.97 6.94 33.47
N GLY A 9 -12.23 6.71 33.09
CA GLY A 9 -12.61 5.73 32.09
C GLY A 9 -11.88 6.05 30.78
N MET A 10 -11.03 5.14 30.35
CA MET A 10 -10.59 5.05 28.96
C MET A 10 -11.83 4.61 28.18
N ASN A 11 -12.38 5.50 27.35
CA ASN A 11 -13.40 5.10 26.39
C ASN A 11 -12.68 4.39 25.25
N ASP A 12 -12.88 3.07 25.18
CA ASP A 12 -12.38 2.16 24.14
C ASP A 12 -13.17 2.29 22.81
N ASP A 13 -14.16 3.21 22.74
CA ASP A 13 -15.01 3.42 21.57
C ASP A 13 -14.28 4.08 20.37
N ASP A 14 -13.10 4.68 20.58
CA ASP A 14 -12.32 5.35 19.52
C ASP A 14 -11.48 4.36 18.66
N ASP A 15 -11.23 3.13 19.14
CA ASP A 15 -10.30 2.20 18.47
C ASP A 15 -10.96 1.40 17.32
N ASP A 16 -12.27 1.12 17.38
CA ASP A 16 -12.99 0.44 16.28
C ASP A 16 -13.12 1.32 15.03
N ASP A 17 -13.32 2.63 15.21
CA ASP A 17 -13.35 3.62 14.13
C ASP A 17 -11.94 3.84 13.55
N LEU A 18 -10.90 3.80 14.39
CA LEU A 18 -9.52 3.87 13.91
C LEU A 18 -9.15 2.70 13.00
N GLY A 19 -9.53 1.46 13.37
CA GLY A 19 -9.29 0.27 12.56
C GLY A 19 -9.89 0.37 11.15
N GLN A 20 -11.11 0.88 11.03
CA GLN A 20 -11.73 1.16 9.73
C GLN A 20 -11.01 2.30 8.98
N LEU A 21 -10.61 3.35 9.67
CA LEU A 21 -9.93 4.50 9.06
C LEU A 21 -8.51 4.18 8.58
N ILE A 22 -7.79 3.28 9.26
CA ILE A 22 -6.50 2.74 8.80
C ILE A 22 -6.71 1.91 7.55
N ARG A 23 -7.74 1.06 7.51
CA ARG A 23 -8.13 0.32 6.30
C ARG A 23 -8.51 1.26 5.14
N VAL A 24 -8.97 2.47 5.46
CA VAL A 24 -9.46 3.48 4.51
C VAL A 24 -8.42 4.59 4.26
N ASN A 25 -7.24 4.51 4.89
CA ASN A 25 -6.07 5.40 4.78
C ASN A 25 -6.37 6.89 4.47
N LYS A 26 -7.14 7.56 5.35
CA LYS A 26 -7.61 8.95 5.15
C LYS A 26 -6.58 10.06 5.44
N ARG A 27 -5.32 9.96 5.01
CA ARG A 27 -4.46 11.17 5.02
C ARG A 27 -5.03 12.15 3.97
N GLU A 28 -5.20 13.43 4.28
CA GLU A 28 -5.68 14.43 3.29
C GLU A 28 -4.77 14.50 2.05
N TRP A 29 -3.48 14.16 2.21
CA TRP A 29 -2.47 14.09 1.15
C TRP A 29 -2.50 12.75 0.38
N ASN A 30 -3.02 11.65 0.97
CA ASN A 30 -3.28 10.38 0.27
C ASN A 30 -4.54 10.45 -0.63
N SER A 31 -5.10 11.64 -0.85
CA SER A 31 -6.26 11.85 -1.72
C SER A 31 -6.02 11.36 -3.15
N PHE A 32 -4.76 11.19 -3.56
CA PHE A 32 -4.38 10.62 -4.84
C PHE A 32 -4.85 9.17 -5.03
N TRP A 33 -4.75 8.34 -3.98
CA TRP A 33 -5.16 6.92 -4.01
C TRP A 33 -6.46 6.64 -3.26
N PHE A 34 -7.17 7.69 -2.85
CA PHE A 34 -8.37 7.57 -2.04
C PHE A 34 -9.62 7.38 -2.90
N TRP A 35 -10.13 6.15 -2.93
CA TRP A 35 -11.38 5.79 -3.60
C TRP A 35 -12.40 5.25 -2.59
N ARG A 36 -13.64 5.75 -2.63
CA ARG A 36 -14.73 5.24 -1.78
C ARG A 36 -15.09 3.78 -2.09
N ASP A 37 -14.73 3.32 -3.29
CA ASP A 37 -14.98 1.98 -3.81
C ASP A 37 -13.62 1.31 -4.05
N LYS A 38 -13.29 0.30 -3.21
CA LYS A 38 -11.98 -0.38 -3.19
C LYS A 38 -11.66 -1.04 -4.56
N PRO A 39 -12.56 -1.84 -5.18
CA PRO A 39 -12.39 -2.34 -6.54
C PRO A 39 -12.07 -1.27 -7.60
N VAL A 40 -12.70 -0.09 -7.52
CA VAL A 40 -12.42 1.02 -8.44
C VAL A 40 -11.03 1.59 -8.20
N GLY A 41 -10.66 1.77 -6.94
CA GLY A 41 -9.36 2.30 -6.57
C GLY A 41 -8.21 1.37 -6.93
N GLU A 42 -8.35 0.08 -6.63
CA GLU A 42 -7.36 -0.95 -6.97
C GLU A 42 -7.15 -1.02 -8.48
N ARG A 43 -8.22 -0.94 -9.27
CA ARG A 43 -8.13 -0.86 -10.73
C ARG A 43 -7.43 0.40 -11.22
N GLY A 44 -7.69 1.56 -10.59
CA GLY A 44 -7.01 2.81 -10.89
C GLY A 44 -5.50 2.71 -10.63
N ILE A 45 -5.13 2.25 -9.43
CA ILE A 45 -3.73 2.00 -9.03
C ILE A 45 -3.04 1.03 -10.00
N ALA A 46 -3.67 -0.11 -10.27
CA ALA A 46 -3.13 -1.10 -11.19
C ALA A 46 -2.86 -0.50 -12.57
N ARG A 47 -3.82 0.25 -13.13
CA ARG A 47 -3.65 0.93 -14.41
C ARG A 47 -2.46 1.88 -14.40
N GLU A 48 -2.43 2.81 -13.45
CA GLU A 48 -1.43 3.87 -13.39
C GLU A 48 -0.01 3.31 -13.23
N VAL A 49 0.18 2.36 -12.32
CA VAL A 49 1.51 1.76 -12.07
C VAL A 49 1.96 0.92 -13.26
N LEU A 50 1.08 0.10 -13.86
CA LEU A 50 1.46 -0.77 -14.97
C LEU A 50 1.73 0.02 -16.26
N GLU A 51 0.94 1.06 -16.54
CA GLU A 51 1.18 1.96 -17.68
C GLU A 51 2.47 2.79 -17.46
N ALA A 52 2.74 3.26 -16.24
CA ALA A 52 3.99 3.92 -15.90
C ALA A 52 5.22 2.99 -16.03
N ALA A 53 5.05 1.70 -15.73
CA ALA A 53 6.01 0.62 -16.02
C ALA A 53 6.12 0.27 -17.52
N LYS A 54 5.46 1.04 -18.40
CA LYS A 54 5.48 0.87 -19.87
C LYS A 54 4.93 -0.46 -20.34
N LEU A 55 3.98 -1.03 -19.60
CA LEU A 55 3.20 -2.16 -20.05
C LEU A 55 2.00 -1.70 -20.85
N GLU A 56 1.69 -2.43 -21.91
CA GLU A 56 0.41 -2.33 -22.60
C GLU A 56 -0.65 -3.02 -21.73
N VAL A 57 -1.66 -2.25 -21.30
CA VAL A 57 -2.74 -2.72 -20.44
C VAL A 57 -4.06 -2.61 -21.19
N THR A 58 -4.66 -3.75 -21.55
CA THR A 58 -5.99 -3.81 -22.16
C THR A 58 -6.94 -4.68 -21.33
N ASP A 59 -8.24 -4.43 -21.48
CA ASP A 59 -9.33 -5.19 -20.82
C ASP A 59 -9.24 -5.26 -19.29
N LEU A 60 -8.59 -4.27 -18.67
CA LEU A 60 -8.46 -4.21 -17.21
C LEU A 60 -9.82 -4.05 -16.53
N ARG A 61 -10.16 -5.01 -15.67
CA ARG A 61 -11.37 -5.02 -14.86
C ARG A 61 -11.11 -5.52 -13.44
N SER A 62 -11.90 -5.01 -12.50
CA SER A 62 -11.91 -5.44 -11.10
C SER A 62 -12.70 -6.74 -10.95
N LEU A 63 -12.37 -7.54 -9.95
CA LEU A 63 -13.11 -8.73 -9.57
C LEU A 63 -13.78 -8.54 -8.22
N ASP A 64 -14.99 -9.10 -8.07
CA ASP A 64 -15.74 -9.07 -6.81
C ASP A 64 -15.31 -10.21 -5.86
N GLU A 65 -14.63 -11.24 -6.40
CA GLU A 65 -14.09 -12.38 -5.66
C GLU A 65 -12.58 -12.24 -5.46
N ASP A 66 -12.13 -12.52 -4.23
CA ASP A 66 -10.75 -12.42 -3.77
C ASP A 66 -10.09 -13.83 -3.87
N PRO A 67 -8.90 -14.07 -4.47
CA PRO A 67 -8.04 -13.26 -5.37
C PRO A 67 -8.05 -13.71 -6.86
N PRO A 68 -7.55 -12.87 -7.81
CA PRO A 68 -6.89 -11.56 -7.64
C PRO A 68 -7.85 -10.35 -7.60
N ASP A 69 -7.36 -9.18 -7.21
CA ASP A 69 -8.15 -7.93 -7.19
C ASP A 69 -8.60 -7.48 -8.60
N CYS A 70 -7.75 -7.71 -9.61
CA CYS A 70 -7.99 -7.32 -11.01
C CYS A 70 -7.52 -8.41 -11.99
N GLU A 71 -8.03 -8.34 -13.21
CA GLU A 71 -7.51 -9.09 -14.36
C GLU A 71 -7.36 -8.16 -15.57
N ALA A 72 -6.37 -8.43 -16.42
CA ALA A 72 -6.12 -7.69 -17.65
C ALA A 72 -5.28 -8.49 -18.64
N MET A 73 -5.20 -8.02 -19.88
CA MET A 73 -4.18 -8.41 -20.83
C MET A 73 -2.97 -7.48 -20.65
N LEU A 74 -1.81 -8.05 -20.32
CA LEU A 74 -0.55 -7.31 -20.12
C LEU A 74 0.46 -7.72 -21.18
N ASN A 75 0.76 -6.83 -22.13
CA ASN A 75 1.57 -7.14 -23.32
C ASN A 75 1.07 -8.42 -24.02
N GLY A 76 -0.24 -8.57 -24.18
CA GLY A 76 -0.86 -9.73 -24.82
C GLY A 76 -0.96 -11.01 -23.97
N GLN A 77 -0.62 -10.98 -22.68
CA GLN A 77 -0.75 -12.15 -21.78
C GLN A 77 -1.86 -11.96 -20.75
N PHE A 78 -2.72 -12.97 -20.59
CA PHE A 78 -3.80 -12.90 -19.61
C PHE A 78 -3.26 -13.01 -18.18
N SER A 79 -3.45 -11.93 -17.41
CA SER A 79 -2.75 -11.70 -16.15
C SER A 79 -3.73 -11.47 -15.00
N GLY A 80 -3.48 -12.14 -13.88
CA GLY A 80 -4.08 -11.78 -12.60
C GLY A 80 -3.24 -10.71 -11.92
N ILE A 81 -3.89 -9.70 -11.35
CA ILE A 81 -3.23 -8.53 -10.76
C ILE A 81 -3.72 -8.34 -9.33
N GLU A 82 -2.78 -8.46 -8.39
CA GLU A 82 -2.95 -8.13 -6.99
C GLU A 82 -2.52 -6.68 -6.75
N VAL A 83 -3.26 -5.95 -5.94
CA VAL A 83 -2.94 -4.57 -5.55
C VAL A 83 -2.77 -4.52 -4.02
N THR A 84 -1.75 -3.81 -3.57
CA THR A 84 -1.53 -3.59 -2.14
C THR A 84 -0.76 -2.30 -1.87
N GLU A 85 -0.81 -1.84 -0.62
CA GLU A 85 -0.15 -0.63 -0.17
C GLU A 85 1.05 -0.98 0.74
N LEU A 86 2.21 -0.37 0.46
CA LEU A 86 3.32 -0.31 1.40
C LEU A 86 3.16 0.91 2.30
N VAL A 87 2.88 0.68 3.57
CA VAL A 87 2.72 1.74 4.59
C VAL A 87 3.24 1.28 5.94
N HIS A 88 3.92 2.17 6.67
CA HIS A 88 4.33 1.89 8.04
C HIS A 88 3.14 2.17 8.99
N ARG A 89 2.42 1.09 9.35
CA ARG A 89 1.17 1.20 10.13
C ARG A 89 1.28 2.04 11.40
N PRO A 90 2.28 1.86 12.29
CA PRO A 90 2.32 2.63 13.53
C PRO A 90 2.39 4.16 13.34
N THR A 91 3.10 4.63 12.31
CA THR A 91 3.18 6.08 12.01
C THR A 91 1.92 6.55 11.29
N LEU A 92 1.31 5.74 10.43
CA LEU A 92 0.00 6.02 9.85
C LEU A 92 -1.07 6.22 10.93
N GLU A 93 -1.19 5.28 11.86
CA GLU A 93 -2.18 5.34 12.94
C GLU A 93 -2.05 6.61 13.78
N ARG A 94 -0.81 6.94 14.15
CA ARG A 94 -0.51 8.17 14.88
C ARG A 94 -0.91 9.42 14.10
N SER A 95 -0.59 9.48 12.81
CA SER A 95 -0.94 10.62 11.96
C SER A 95 -2.45 10.78 11.77
N ILE A 96 -3.19 9.67 11.59
CA ILE A 96 -4.66 9.71 11.55
C ILE A 96 -5.23 10.27 12.86
N LYS A 97 -4.75 9.80 14.02
CA LYS A 97 -5.19 10.32 15.33
C LYS A 97 -4.92 11.82 15.46
N ALA A 98 -3.73 12.29 15.06
CA ALA A 98 -3.36 13.70 15.13
C ALA A 98 -4.26 14.59 14.24
N VAL A 99 -4.47 14.20 12.97
CA VAL A 99 -5.32 14.95 12.03
C VAL A 99 -6.76 15.04 12.54
N ARG A 100 -7.31 13.96 13.12
CA ARG A 100 -8.66 13.97 13.69
C ARG A 100 -8.79 14.91 14.88
N GLN A 101 -7.80 14.94 15.77
CA GLN A 101 -7.78 15.89 16.89
C GLN A 101 -7.83 17.33 16.36
N ARG A 102 -6.98 17.67 15.38
CA ARG A 102 -7.01 18.99 14.74
C ARG A 102 -8.35 19.31 14.10
N ALA A 103 -8.96 18.35 13.39
CA ALA A 103 -10.26 18.54 12.75
C ALA A 103 -11.41 18.80 13.75
N ARG A 104 -11.27 18.34 15.00
CA ARG A 104 -12.18 18.66 16.11
C ARG A 104 -11.83 19.97 16.84
N GLY A 105 -10.80 20.70 16.40
CA GLY A 105 -10.30 21.91 17.05
C GLY A 105 -9.43 21.63 18.28
N GLU A 106 -8.96 20.39 18.46
CA GLU A 106 -8.08 19.98 19.57
C GLU A 106 -6.60 20.10 19.15
N GLU A 107 -5.73 20.48 20.08
CA GLU A 107 -4.28 20.35 19.89
C GLU A 107 -3.86 18.88 20.06
N PRO A 108 -3.19 18.27 19.07
CA PRO A 108 -2.87 16.86 19.14
C PRO A 108 -1.94 16.52 20.31
N ARG A 109 -2.27 15.47 21.08
CA ARG A 109 -1.39 14.99 22.16
C ARG A 109 -0.05 14.49 21.63
N LYS A 110 -0.05 13.97 20.41
CA LYS A 110 1.14 13.61 19.64
C LYS A 110 0.95 14.14 18.22
N PRO A 111 1.94 14.84 17.65
CA PRO A 111 1.84 15.33 16.28
C PRO A 111 1.86 14.17 15.27
N GLU A 112 1.57 14.47 14.00
CA GLU A 112 1.77 13.54 12.89
C GLU A 112 3.20 12.96 12.92
N ALA A 113 3.34 11.74 12.42
CA ALA A 113 4.62 11.06 12.33
C ALA A 113 4.81 10.40 10.97
N TYR A 114 6.07 10.32 10.58
CA TYR A 114 6.52 9.68 9.35
C TYR A 114 7.59 8.66 9.72
N PHE A 115 7.61 7.55 9.00
CA PHE A 115 8.63 6.53 9.23
C PHE A 115 9.85 6.84 8.38
N ASN A 116 11.00 6.97 9.02
CA ASN A 116 12.26 7.17 8.32
C ASN A 116 12.82 5.82 7.90
N TRP A 117 12.55 5.44 6.65
CA TRP A 117 12.94 4.15 6.09
C TRP A 117 14.45 4.07 5.90
N ASP A 118 15.04 2.95 6.30
CA ASP A 118 16.32 2.50 5.76
C ASP A 118 16.14 1.43 4.68
N ARG A 119 17.27 0.98 4.12
CA ARG A 119 17.29 -0.02 3.04
C ARG A 119 16.70 -1.35 3.50
N ASP A 120 17.08 -1.81 4.69
CA ASP A 120 16.71 -3.13 5.18
C ASP A 120 15.23 -3.15 5.56
N ASP A 121 14.72 -2.05 6.14
CA ASP A 121 13.29 -1.86 6.40
C ASP A 121 12.46 -2.01 5.12
N LEU A 122 12.84 -1.32 4.04
CA LEU A 122 12.11 -1.37 2.77
C LEU A 122 12.13 -2.78 2.18
N VAL A 123 13.31 -3.41 2.10
CA VAL A 123 13.46 -4.75 1.51
C VAL A 123 12.66 -5.78 2.31
N VAL A 124 12.74 -5.74 3.65
CA VAL A 124 11.99 -6.64 4.52
C VAL A 124 10.48 -6.42 4.37
N ALA A 125 10.02 -5.17 4.28
CA ALA A 125 8.60 -4.87 4.11
C ALA A 125 8.06 -5.35 2.75
N LEU A 126 8.80 -5.13 1.66
CA LEU A 126 8.42 -5.62 0.33
C LEU A 126 8.37 -7.15 0.26
N GLN A 127 9.35 -7.85 0.86
CA GLN A 127 9.31 -9.31 0.93
C GLN A 127 8.09 -9.81 1.72
N LYS A 128 7.76 -9.17 2.85
CA LYS A 128 6.56 -9.53 3.64
C LYS A 128 5.27 -9.38 2.83
N LEU A 129 5.14 -8.33 2.00
CA LEU A 129 3.98 -8.15 1.13
C LEU A 129 3.89 -9.26 0.08
N LEU A 130 5.01 -9.62 -0.54
CA LEU A 130 5.11 -10.75 -1.46
C LEU A 130 4.70 -12.05 -0.78
N ASP A 131 5.20 -12.33 0.43
CA ASP A 131 4.91 -13.56 1.17
C ASP A 131 3.40 -13.69 1.46
N VAL A 132 2.78 -12.61 1.92
CA VAL A 132 1.33 -12.58 2.19
C VAL A 132 0.53 -12.89 0.93
N LYS A 133 0.86 -12.26 -0.20
CA LYS A 133 0.13 -12.45 -1.46
C LYS A 133 0.46 -13.81 -2.12
N ASN A 134 1.68 -14.33 -1.96
CA ASN A 134 2.04 -15.69 -2.38
C ASN A 134 1.27 -16.78 -1.62
N SER A 135 0.86 -16.53 -0.38
CA SER A 135 0.15 -17.53 0.45
C SER A 135 -1.31 -17.79 0.02
N LYS A 136 -1.85 -16.98 -0.88
CA LYS A 136 -3.25 -17.05 -1.34
C LYS A 136 -3.30 -17.31 -2.85
N PRO A 137 -3.37 -18.58 -3.29
CA PRO A 137 -3.44 -18.88 -4.72
C PRO A 137 -4.77 -18.38 -5.31
N PRO A 138 -4.77 -17.92 -6.57
CA PRO A 138 -5.99 -17.49 -7.23
C PRO A 138 -6.94 -18.67 -7.48
N VAL A 139 -8.24 -18.36 -7.60
CA VAL A 139 -9.29 -19.36 -7.89
C VAL A 139 -9.13 -20.02 -9.27
N ARG A 140 -8.46 -19.34 -10.21
CA ARG A 140 -8.18 -19.84 -11.56
C ARG A 140 -6.76 -19.53 -12.00
N SER A 141 -6.33 -20.18 -13.07
CA SER A 141 -4.99 -20.01 -13.64
C SER A 141 -4.85 -18.75 -14.50
N TYR A 142 -3.67 -18.16 -14.46
CA TYR A 142 -3.26 -17.02 -15.28
C TYR A 142 -1.89 -17.29 -15.91
N GLU A 143 -1.60 -16.68 -17.05
CA GLU A 143 -0.27 -16.77 -17.68
C GLU A 143 0.77 -15.99 -16.87
N ARG A 144 0.35 -14.86 -16.28
CA ARG A 144 1.13 -14.08 -15.33
C ARG A 144 0.30 -13.78 -14.10
N TYR A 145 0.98 -13.74 -12.96
CA TYR A 145 0.43 -13.24 -11.72
C TYR A 145 1.27 -12.05 -11.27
N VAL A 146 0.70 -10.87 -11.20
CA VAL A 146 1.42 -9.61 -11.01
C VAL A 146 1.03 -9.00 -9.68
N LEU A 147 2.01 -8.52 -8.91
CA LEU A 147 1.76 -7.72 -7.73
C LEU A 147 2.07 -6.25 -8.02
N VAL A 148 1.10 -5.38 -7.81
CA VAL A 148 1.25 -3.93 -7.81
C VAL A 148 1.27 -3.45 -6.36
N ILE A 149 2.38 -2.86 -5.95
CA ILE A 149 2.55 -2.22 -4.65
C ILE A 149 2.58 -0.72 -4.91
N HIS A 150 1.75 0.04 -4.22
CA HIS A 150 1.85 1.51 -4.23
C HIS A 150 2.24 2.03 -2.84
N THR A 151 2.84 3.21 -2.77
CA THR A 151 3.17 3.85 -1.49
C THR A 151 3.09 5.36 -1.57
N ALA A 152 2.74 5.96 -0.42
CA ALA A 152 2.72 7.39 -0.14
C ALA A 152 3.59 7.71 1.11
N GLU A 153 4.62 6.89 1.34
CA GLU A 153 5.53 7.08 2.46
C GLU A 153 6.49 8.26 2.18
N PHE A 154 6.44 9.25 3.06
CA PHE A 154 7.07 10.56 2.88
C PHE A 154 8.58 10.52 2.57
N PHE A 155 9.31 9.54 3.12
CA PHE A 155 10.76 9.40 2.95
C PHE A 155 11.18 8.40 1.86
N LEU A 156 10.22 7.87 1.09
CA LEU A 156 10.48 6.98 -0.04
C LEU A 156 10.31 7.72 -1.37
N ASP A 157 11.23 8.65 -1.66
CA ASP A 157 11.35 9.24 -3.00
C ASP A 157 12.07 8.29 -3.97
N SER A 158 11.98 8.58 -5.26
CA SER A 158 12.55 7.78 -6.33
C SER A 158 14.05 7.55 -6.20
N ASN A 159 14.83 8.56 -5.78
CA ASN A 159 16.28 8.43 -5.61
C ASN A 159 16.62 7.48 -4.46
N THR A 160 15.86 7.56 -3.37
CA THR A 160 16.00 6.72 -2.18
C THR A 160 15.62 5.29 -2.48
N VAL A 161 14.48 5.08 -3.14
CA VAL A 161 14.00 3.76 -3.55
C VAL A 161 14.95 3.11 -4.55
N GLU A 162 15.40 3.82 -5.58
CA GLU A 162 16.38 3.31 -6.55
C GLU A 162 17.64 2.79 -5.86
N ARG A 163 18.21 3.59 -4.95
CA ARG A 163 19.40 3.23 -4.17
C ARG A 163 19.14 2.03 -3.26
N PHE A 164 17.99 1.98 -2.59
CA PHE A 164 17.67 0.90 -1.66
C PHE A 164 17.44 -0.44 -2.39
N LEU A 165 16.80 -0.40 -3.56
CA LEU A 165 16.53 -1.58 -4.38
C LEU A 165 17.76 -2.08 -5.15
N GLN A 166 18.84 -1.32 -5.22
CA GLN A 166 20.07 -1.76 -5.89
C GLN A 166 20.58 -3.09 -5.31
N GLY A 167 20.62 -4.12 -6.16
CA GLY A 167 21.04 -5.47 -5.81
C GLY A 167 20.11 -6.22 -4.84
N ALA A 168 18.94 -5.66 -4.51
CA ALA A 168 17.93 -6.37 -3.74
C ALA A 168 17.25 -7.44 -4.61
N ARG A 169 16.98 -8.59 -4.00
CA ARG A 169 16.31 -9.73 -4.64
C ARG A 169 15.21 -10.23 -3.74
N PHE A 170 14.10 -10.63 -4.33
CA PHE A 170 12.91 -11.03 -3.60
C PHE A 170 12.47 -12.43 -4.01
N SER A 171 12.13 -13.27 -3.03
CA SER A 171 11.69 -14.63 -3.29
C SER A 171 10.20 -14.67 -3.60
N SER A 172 9.79 -15.37 -4.65
CA SER A 172 8.38 -15.63 -4.93
C SER A 172 8.15 -16.91 -5.74
N GLY A 173 7.17 -17.71 -5.29
CA GLY A 173 6.70 -18.89 -6.02
C GLY A 173 5.58 -18.58 -7.01
N LEU A 174 4.52 -17.87 -6.54
CA LEU A 174 3.32 -17.60 -7.33
C LEU A 174 3.45 -16.32 -8.18
N ILE A 175 3.86 -15.22 -7.56
CA ILE A 175 3.95 -13.91 -8.20
C ILE A 175 5.09 -13.92 -9.22
N THR A 176 4.74 -13.57 -10.45
CA THR A 176 5.61 -13.63 -11.62
C THR A 176 6.33 -12.33 -11.91
N ARG A 177 5.72 -11.20 -11.53
CA ARG A 177 6.29 -9.85 -11.63
C ARG A 177 5.75 -9.01 -10.47
N ALA A 178 6.54 -8.09 -9.96
CA ALA A 178 6.10 -7.17 -8.93
C ALA A 178 6.62 -5.76 -9.21
N PHE A 179 5.78 -4.77 -8.97
CA PHE A 179 6.09 -3.36 -9.21
C PHE A 179 5.83 -2.54 -7.95
N LEU A 180 6.74 -1.63 -7.63
CA LEU A 180 6.55 -0.58 -6.63
C LEU A 180 6.34 0.76 -7.34
N GLY A 181 5.13 1.31 -7.26
CA GLY A 181 4.80 2.65 -7.73
C GLY A 181 4.86 3.68 -6.61
N LEU A 182 5.43 4.85 -6.92
CA LEU A 182 5.49 6.00 -6.02
C LEU A 182 4.45 7.06 -6.43
N GLU A 183 4.22 8.03 -5.53
CA GLU A 183 3.42 9.21 -5.86
C GLU A 183 4.10 10.11 -6.90
N TYR A 184 3.33 11.08 -7.41
CA TYR A 184 3.79 12.02 -8.42
C TYR A 184 5.00 12.85 -7.93
N GLU A 185 6.08 12.80 -8.69
CA GLU A 185 7.24 13.67 -8.57
C GLU A 185 7.29 14.64 -9.77
N SER A 186 7.43 15.94 -9.51
CA SER A 186 7.33 16.99 -10.54
C SER A 186 8.21 16.77 -11.77
N ASP A 187 9.40 16.20 -11.57
CA ASP A 187 10.39 16.01 -12.64
C ASP A 187 10.38 14.59 -13.24
N LYS A 188 9.71 13.62 -12.58
CA LYS A 188 9.77 12.19 -12.93
C LYS A 188 8.41 11.56 -13.22
N GLY A 189 7.31 12.27 -13.02
CA GLY A 189 5.97 11.72 -13.18
C GLY A 189 5.64 10.76 -12.04
N TYR A 190 5.19 9.54 -12.36
CA TYR A 190 4.97 8.48 -11.37
C TYR A 190 6.11 7.45 -11.49
N PRO A 191 7.15 7.53 -10.64
CA PRO A 191 8.23 6.55 -10.65
C PRO A 191 7.72 5.15 -10.35
N VAL A 192 8.18 4.17 -11.13
CA VAL A 192 7.86 2.76 -10.91
C VAL A 192 9.12 1.92 -10.99
N PHE A 193 9.25 0.98 -10.06
CA PHE A 193 10.37 0.06 -9.94
C PHE A 193 9.88 -1.38 -10.07
N GLU A 194 10.40 -2.13 -11.03
CA GLU A 194 10.20 -3.58 -11.07
C GLU A 194 11.14 -4.25 -10.06
N LEU A 195 10.59 -5.15 -9.24
CA LEU A 195 11.35 -5.89 -8.25
C LEU A 195 12.04 -7.10 -8.90
N ASP A 196 13.32 -7.33 -8.60
CA ASP A 196 14.08 -8.51 -9.08
C ASP A 196 13.61 -9.76 -8.31
N LEU A 197 12.81 -10.59 -8.97
CA LEU A 197 12.21 -11.79 -8.37
C LEU A 197 13.05 -13.04 -8.65
N VAL A 198 13.31 -13.81 -7.58
CA VAL A 198 13.93 -15.14 -7.63
C VAL A 198 12.87 -16.19 -7.36
N ARG A 199 12.76 -17.17 -8.26
CA ARG A 199 11.83 -18.30 -8.10
C ARG A 199 12.35 -19.26 -7.05
N VAL A 200 11.46 -19.63 -6.13
CA VAL A 200 11.70 -20.60 -5.04
C VAL A 200 10.76 -21.79 -5.14
#